data_AF-A0A7C4HME8-F1
#
_entry.id   AF-A0A7C4HME8-F1
#
_cell.length_a   1.000
_cell.length_b   1.000
_cell.length_c   1.000
_cell.angle_alpha   90.00
_cell.angle_beta   90.00
_cell.angle_gamma   90.00
#
_symmetry.space_group_name_H-M   'P 1'
#
loop_
_entity.id
_entity.type
_entity.pdbx_description
1 polymer ?
#
loop_
_entity_poly.entity_id
_entity_poly.type
_entity_poly.pdbx_seq_one_letter_code
_entity_poly.pdbx_strand_id
1 'polypeptide(L)'
;DFSALITKIGVKKPDVLFIPDYYNKVALIAKQVREKGLKSTMIGGDGWDSPELLKIAGAAIVGNYFTNHYSPERKDKVADTFIAKYRHKHGMVPDALAALTEPCAVALHAVREAKVERGVRSHMSR
;
A
#
# COMPACT_ATOMS: atom_id res chain seq x y z
N ASP A 1 4.44 -8.14 19.81
CA ASP A 1 5.64 -8.99 19.71
C ASP A 1 5.28 -10.24 18.91
N PHE A 2 6.08 -10.59 17.91
CA PHE A 2 5.86 -11.73 17.00
C PHE A 2 6.98 -12.78 17.09
N SER A 3 7.92 -12.63 18.03
CA SER A 3 9.14 -13.42 18.14
C SER A 3 8.90 -14.94 18.21
N ALA A 4 7.86 -15.37 18.94
CA ALA A 4 7.51 -16.79 19.05
C ALA A 4 7.04 -17.37 17.71
N LEU A 5 6.20 -16.64 16.98
CA LEU A 5 5.71 -17.04 15.65
C LEU A 5 6.86 -17.10 14.65
N ILE A 6 7.72 -16.08 14.64
CA ILE A 6 8.89 -16.00 13.75
C ILE A 6 9.88 -17.14 14.03
N THR A 7 10.10 -17.47 15.31
CA THR A 7 10.96 -18.60 15.68
C THR A 7 10.38 -19.92 15.17
N LYS A 8 9.07 -20.13 15.34
CA LYS A 8 8.38 -21.35 14.89
C LYS A 8 8.45 -21.52 13.37
N ILE A 9 8.22 -20.46 12.59
CA ILE A 9 8.28 -20.54 11.12
C ILE A 9 9.73 -20.62 10.61
N GLY A 10 10.68 -20.00 11.32
CA GLY A 10 12.08 -19.94 10.92
C GLY A 10 12.76 -21.31 10.83
N VAL A 11 12.31 -22.29 11.63
CA VAL A 11 12.76 -23.69 11.56
C VAL A 11 12.54 -24.29 10.17
N LYS A 12 11.48 -23.86 9.47
CA LYS A 12 11.16 -24.32 8.11
C LYS A 12 12.02 -23.66 7.03
N LYS A 13 12.86 -22.68 7.39
CA LYS A 13 13.73 -21.91 6.47
C LYS A 13 12.97 -21.44 5.22
N PRO A 14 11.86 -20.69 5.38
CA PRO A 14 11.06 -20.28 4.23
C PRO A 14 11.86 -19.35 3.33
N ASP A 15 11.76 -19.52 2.02
CA ASP A 15 12.30 -18.56 1.04
C ASP A 15 11.48 -17.26 1.03
N VAL A 16 10.16 -17.39 1.23
CA VAL A 16 9.20 -16.28 1.16
C VAL A 16 8.28 -16.26 2.38
N LEU A 17 8.01 -15.06 2.91
CA LEU A 17 7.05 -14.80 3.98
C LEU A 17 5.97 -13.83 3.51
N PHE A 18 4.72 -14.28 3.42
CA PHE A 18 3.59 -13.39 3.15
C PHE A 18 3.05 -12.78 4.44
N ILE A 19 2.99 -11.45 4.51
CA ILE A 19 2.58 -10.66 5.67
C ILE A 19 1.43 -9.72 5.27
N PRO A 20 0.17 -10.22 5.30
CA PRO A 20 -1.02 -9.44 4.96
C PRO A 20 -1.46 -8.57 6.14
N ASP A 21 -0.70 -7.53 6.46
CA ASP A 21 -1.00 -6.60 7.54
C ASP A 21 -0.59 -5.16 7.17
N TYR A 22 -0.86 -4.20 8.05
CA TYR A 22 -0.56 -2.79 7.84
C TYR A 22 0.87 -2.42 8.24
N TYR A 23 1.38 -1.35 7.61
CA TYR A 23 2.76 -0.86 7.72
C TYR A 23 3.32 -0.81 9.15
N ASN A 24 2.49 -0.41 10.13
CA ASN A 24 2.90 -0.28 11.53
C ASN A 24 3.29 -1.62 12.16
N LYS A 25 2.53 -2.69 11.90
CA LYS A 25 2.88 -4.03 12.36
C LYS A 25 3.93 -4.67 11.47
N VAL A 26 3.83 -4.48 10.16
CA VAL A 26 4.81 -5.00 9.19
C VAL A 26 6.21 -4.52 9.54
N ALA A 27 6.38 -3.25 9.94
CA ALA A 27 7.67 -2.72 10.34
C ALA A 27 8.26 -3.46 11.55
N LEU A 28 7.43 -3.81 12.54
CA LEU A 28 7.85 -4.59 13.71
C LEU A 28 8.18 -6.03 13.33
N ILE A 29 7.34 -6.66 12.50
CA ILE A 29 7.56 -8.03 12.01
C ILE A 29 8.86 -8.10 11.22
N ALA A 30 9.11 -7.17 10.30
CA ALA A 30 10.30 -7.13 9.46
C ALA A 30 11.59 -7.06 10.30
N LYS A 31 11.62 -6.20 11.33
CA LYS A 31 12.74 -6.14 12.26
C LYS A 31 12.98 -7.47 12.94
N GLN A 32 11.93 -8.05 13.53
CA GLN A 32 12.05 -9.31 14.26
C GLN A 32 12.44 -10.49 13.34
N VAL A 33 12.00 -10.51 12.08
CA VAL A 33 12.43 -11.49 11.07
C VAL A 33 13.94 -11.41 10.86
N ARG A 34 14.49 -10.19 10.70
CA ARG A 34 15.93 -9.98 10.50
C ARG A 34 16.75 -10.21 11.78
N GLU A 35 16.25 -9.81 12.95
CA GLU A 35 16.85 -10.12 14.26
C GLU A 35 16.99 -11.62 14.50
N LYS A 36 16.05 -12.42 13.97
CA LYS A 36 16.10 -13.89 14.01
C LYS A 36 16.99 -14.51 12.92
N GLY A 37 17.69 -13.69 12.14
CA GLY A 37 18.62 -14.14 11.10
C GLY A 37 17.94 -14.70 9.85
N LEU A 38 16.62 -14.54 9.70
CA LEU A 38 15.91 -15.02 8.52
C LEU A 38 16.16 -14.09 7.34
N LYS A 39 16.58 -14.68 6.23
CA LYS A 39 16.84 -13.98 4.96
C LYS A 39 15.68 -14.04 3.97
N SER A 40 14.54 -14.59 4.41
CA SER A 40 13.35 -14.74 3.58
C SER A 40 12.94 -13.41 2.94
N THR A 41 12.54 -13.47 1.67
CA THR A 41 11.87 -12.35 1.00
C THR A 41 10.49 -12.19 1.63
N MET A 42 10.23 -11.02 2.20
CA MET A 42 8.92 -10.69 2.72
C MET A 42 8.08 -10.11 1.60
N ILE A 43 6.82 -10.52 1.52
CA ILE A 43 5.85 -10.00 0.57
C ILE A 43 4.54 -9.64 1.27
N GLY A 44 3.81 -8.67 0.75
CA GLY A 44 2.55 -8.23 1.36
C GLY A 44 1.60 -7.52 0.41
N GLY A 45 0.55 -6.95 1.00
CA GLY A 45 -0.50 -6.21 0.29
C GLY A 45 -0.29 -4.70 0.32
N ASP A 46 -1.28 -3.99 -0.21
CA ASP A 46 -1.37 -2.53 -0.28
C ASP A 46 -1.27 -1.83 1.09
N GLY A 47 -1.63 -2.52 2.18
CA GLY A 47 -1.48 -2.02 3.55
C GLY A 47 -0.03 -1.66 3.96
N TRP A 48 0.97 -2.06 3.16
CA TRP A 48 2.37 -1.65 3.32
C TRP A 48 2.65 -0.24 2.79
N ASP A 49 1.79 0.30 1.91
CA ASP A 49 2.02 1.56 1.18
C ASP A 49 1.91 2.79 2.09
N SER A 50 2.97 3.05 2.83
CA SER A 50 3.11 4.21 3.71
C SER A 50 4.56 4.65 3.79
N PRO A 51 4.85 5.97 3.69
CA PRO A 51 6.19 6.52 3.91
C PRO A 51 6.77 6.16 5.28
N GLU A 52 5.92 5.90 6.28
CA GLU A 52 6.33 5.54 7.64
C GLU A 52 6.92 4.12 7.71
N LEU A 53 6.58 3.22 6.77
CA LEU A 53 7.09 1.85 6.78
C LEU A 53 8.63 1.85 6.75
N LEU A 54 9.22 2.59 5.81
CA LEU A 54 10.67 2.67 5.66
C LEU A 54 11.32 3.36 6.86
N LYS A 55 10.69 4.40 7.41
CA LYS A 55 11.21 5.11 8.59
C LYS A 55 11.27 4.20 9.81
N ILE A 56 10.23 3.40 10.03
CA ILE A 56 10.16 2.52 11.20
C ILE A 56 11.01 1.28 10.97
N ALA A 57 10.88 0.59 9.84
CA ALA A 57 11.52 -0.70 9.57
C ALA A 57 13.01 -0.58 9.18
N GLY A 58 13.41 0.54 8.57
CA GLY A 58 14.78 0.76 8.09
C GLY A 58 15.22 -0.32 7.09
N ALA A 59 16.47 -0.75 7.21
CA ALA A 59 17.05 -1.77 6.33
C ALA A 59 16.30 -3.12 6.35
N ALA A 60 15.50 -3.40 7.39
CA ALA A 60 14.80 -4.67 7.51
C ALA A 60 13.77 -4.90 6.39
N ILE A 61 13.19 -3.83 5.85
CA ILE A 61 12.18 -3.89 4.78
C ILE A 61 12.77 -3.74 3.37
N VAL A 62 14.03 -3.35 3.23
CA VAL A 62 14.67 -3.15 1.92
C VAL A 62 14.81 -4.48 1.17
N GLY A 63 14.47 -4.49 -0.12
CA GLY A 63 14.52 -5.69 -0.98
C GLY A 63 13.30 -6.63 -0.84
N ASN A 64 12.23 -6.17 -0.18
CA ASN A 64 10.97 -6.87 -0.05
C ASN A 64 9.90 -6.20 -0.94
N TYR A 65 8.78 -6.89 -1.17
CA TYR A 65 7.80 -6.48 -2.19
C TYR A 65 6.39 -6.39 -1.61
N PHE A 66 5.54 -5.56 -2.20
CA PHE A 66 4.12 -5.57 -1.91
C PHE A 66 3.32 -5.27 -3.16
N THR A 67 2.10 -5.78 -3.23
CA THR A 67 1.17 -5.45 -4.31
C THR A 67 0.52 -4.13 -4.02
N ASN A 68 0.26 -3.32 -5.06
CA ASN A 68 -0.42 -2.04 -4.90
C ASN A 68 -1.36 -1.77 -6.08
N HIS A 69 -2.33 -0.87 -5.87
CA HIS A 69 -3.33 -0.46 -6.86
C HIS A 69 -2.80 0.60 -7.83
N TYR A 70 -1.70 1.24 -7.43
CA TYR A 70 -1.09 2.38 -8.10
C TYR A 70 0.43 2.18 -8.18
N SER A 71 1.02 2.71 -9.25
CA SER A 71 2.46 2.89 -9.35
C SER A 71 2.73 4.30 -9.88
N PRO A 72 3.57 5.11 -9.21
CA PRO A 72 3.98 6.41 -9.72
C PRO A 72 4.85 6.31 -10.98
N GLU A 73 5.29 5.10 -11.34
CA GLU A 73 6.04 4.82 -12.57
C GLU A 73 5.12 4.48 -13.75
N ARG A 74 3.80 4.41 -13.53
CA ARG A 74 2.84 4.20 -14.61
C ARG A 74 2.94 5.36 -15.60
N LYS A 75 3.18 5.03 -16.87
CA LYS A 75 3.33 6.00 -17.96
C LYS A 75 2.01 6.19 -18.68
N ASP A 76 1.15 7.05 -18.16
CA ASP A 76 -0.03 7.51 -18.87
C ASP A 76 -0.34 8.98 -18.53
N LYS A 77 -0.98 9.68 -19.48
CA LYS A 77 -1.21 11.14 -19.36
C LYS A 77 -2.09 11.51 -18.16
N VAL A 78 -2.98 10.61 -17.72
CA VAL A 78 -3.87 10.87 -16.58
C VAL A 78 -3.07 10.81 -15.29
N ALA A 79 -2.24 9.78 -15.13
CA ALA A 79 -1.32 9.64 -13.99
C ALA A 79 -0.32 10.81 -13.91
N ASP A 80 0.33 11.19 -15.02
CA ASP A 80 1.30 12.30 -15.05
C ASP A 80 0.66 13.62 -14.58
N THR A 81 -0.56 13.90 -15.06
CA THR A 81 -1.32 15.11 -14.70
C THR A 81 -1.68 15.10 -13.21
N PHE A 82 -2.12 13.97 -12.68
CA PHE A 82 -2.44 13.83 -11.26
C PHE A 82 -1.21 14.00 -10.37
N ILE A 83 -0.10 13.33 -10.70
CA ILE A 83 1.18 13.42 -9.96
C ILE A 83 1.66 14.87 -9.90
N ALA A 84 1.64 15.58 -11.03
CA ALA A 84 2.06 16.98 -11.10
C ALA A 84 1.20 17.89 -10.21
N LYS A 85 -0.13 17.74 -10.27
CA LYS A 85 -1.07 18.52 -9.43
C LYS A 85 -0.90 18.20 -7.94
N TYR A 86 -0.77 16.93 -7.59
CA TYR A 86 -0.61 16.50 -6.20
C TYR A 86 0.72 17.02 -5.62
N ARG A 87 1.82 16.92 -6.38
CA ARG A 87 3.12 17.49 -6.00
C ARG A 87 3.05 19.00 -5.79
N HIS A 88 2.40 19.74 -6.69
CA HIS A 88 2.24 21.19 -6.55
C HIS A 88 1.47 21.56 -5.28
N LYS A 89 0.44 20.78 -4.90
CA LYS A 89 -0.42 21.08 -3.75
C LYS A 89 0.15 20.60 -2.41
N HIS A 90 0.85 19.47 -2.39
CA HIS A 90 1.24 18.77 -1.15
C HIS A 90 2.75 18.57 -0.98
N GLY A 91 3.57 18.94 -1.99
CA GLY A 91 5.04 18.83 -1.91
C GLY A 91 5.60 17.41 -1.92
N MET A 92 4.76 16.40 -2.17
CA MET A 92 5.14 14.99 -2.15
C MET A 92 4.51 14.22 -3.31
N VAL A 93 5.06 13.03 -3.63
CA VAL A 93 4.46 12.10 -4.59
C VAL A 93 3.26 11.43 -3.92
N PRO A 94 2.10 11.28 -4.60
CA PRO A 94 0.96 10.58 -4.02
C PRO A 94 1.29 9.09 -3.81
N ASP A 95 0.82 8.55 -2.69
CA ASP A 95 0.70 7.10 -2.47
C ASP A 95 -0.60 6.57 -3.09
N ALA A 96 -0.85 5.26 -2.99
CA ALA A 96 -2.05 4.66 -3.59
C ALA A 96 -3.36 5.16 -2.95
N LEU A 97 -3.36 5.50 -1.66
CA LEU A 97 -4.56 6.04 -1.01
C LEU A 97 -4.89 7.44 -1.57
N ALA A 98 -3.88 8.28 -1.75
CA ALA A 98 -4.04 9.56 -2.43
C ALA A 98 -4.51 9.38 -3.89
N ALA A 99 -3.96 8.40 -4.62
CA ALA A 99 -4.36 8.11 -5.98
C ALA A 99 -5.79 7.55 -6.10
N LEU A 100 -6.24 6.71 -5.16
CA LEU A 100 -7.59 6.11 -5.15
C LEU A 100 -8.67 7.10 -4.69
N THR A 101 -8.32 8.10 -3.87
CA THR A 101 -9.29 9.10 -3.42
C THR A 101 -9.64 10.14 -4.48
N GLU A 102 -8.79 10.34 -5.50
CA GLU A 102 -9.10 11.24 -6.62
C GLU A 102 -10.27 10.73 -7.50
N PRO A 103 -10.32 9.45 -7.92
CA PRO A 103 -11.49 8.86 -8.56
C PRO A 103 -12.76 8.94 -7.71
N CYS A 104 -12.63 8.84 -6.38
CA CYS A 104 -13.76 9.04 -5.46
C CYS A 104 -14.26 10.49 -5.46
N ALA A 105 -13.37 11.48 -5.60
CA ALA A 105 -13.74 12.88 -5.76
C ALA A 105 -14.41 13.14 -7.12
N VAL A 106 -13.94 12.48 -8.19
CA VAL A 106 -14.60 12.48 -9.51
C VAL A 106 -15.99 11.84 -9.42
N ALA A 107 -16.13 10.71 -8.73
CA ALA A 107 -17.42 10.08 -8.49
C ALA A 107 -18.38 11.00 -7.70
N LEU A 108 -17.87 11.70 -6.67
CA LEU A 108 -18.65 12.66 -5.92
C LEU A 108 -19.05 13.89 -6.76
N HIS A 109 -18.16 14.36 -7.65
CA HIS A 109 -18.45 15.42 -8.61
C HIS A 109 -19.52 14.97 -9.61
N ALA A 110 -19.40 13.77 -10.17
CA ALA A 110 -20.39 13.18 -11.06
C ALA A 110 -21.75 13.02 -10.38
N VAL A 111 -21.79 12.62 -9.11
CA VAL A 111 -23.03 12.54 -8.31
C VAL A 111 -23.65 13.93 -8.06
N ARG A 112 -22.81 14.96 -7.86
CA ARG A 112 -23.27 16.36 -7.70
C ARG A 112 -23.82 16.95 -9.01
N GLU A 113 -23.18 16.64 -10.14
CA GLU A 113 -23.64 17.11 -11.46
C GLU A 113 -24.86 16.34 -11.95
N ALA A 114 -24.99 15.06 -11.59
CA ALA A 114 -26.10 14.21 -12.01
C ALA A 114 -27.46 14.53 -11.36
N LYS A 115 -27.61 15.65 -10.62
CA LYS A 115 -28.85 16.11 -9.95
C LYS A 115 -29.79 14.94 -9.58
N VAL A 116 -29.44 14.21 -8.52
CA VAL A 116 -30.15 13.06 -7.92
C VAL A 116 -31.54 12.78 -8.51
N GLU A 117 -31.59 11.94 -9.54
CA GLU A 117 -32.73 11.05 -9.76
C GLU A 117 -32.29 9.61 -9.50
N ARG A 118 -32.69 9.13 -8.32
CA ARG A 118 -32.73 7.75 -7.82
C ARG A 118 -32.18 6.67 -8.79
N GLY A 119 -30.90 6.33 -8.66
CA GLY A 119 -30.33 5.22 -9.45
C GLY A 119 -29.02 4.59 -9.00
N VAL A 120 -28.39 5.02 -7.90
CA VAL A 120 -27.01 4.58 -7.58
C VAL A 120 -26.93 3.11 -7.11
N ARG A 121 -28.05 2.50 -6.68
CA ARG A 121 -28.03 1.13 -6.12
C ARG A 121 -28.04 0.00 -7.16
N SER A 122 -28.43 0.26 -8.42
CA SER A 122 -28.58 -0.81 -9.44
C SER A 122 -27.34 -1.04 -10.29
N HIS A 123 -26.32 -0.16 -10.23
CA HIS A 123 -25.14 -0.22 -11.10
C HIS A 123 -23.89 -0.86 -10.47
N MET A 124 -23.89 -1.14 -9.16
CA MET A 124 -22.72 -1.73 -8.45
C MET A 124 -22.86 -3.25 -8.19
N SER A 125 -23.78 -3.95 -8.86
CA SER A 125 -24.00 -5.40 -8.67
C SER A 125 -23.91 -6.20 -9.96
N ARG A 126 -22.98 -5.86 -10.86
CA ARG A 126 -22.57 -6.75 -11.95
C ARG A 126 -21.07 -6.90 -11.96
#